data_AF-A0A643BU30-F1
#
_entry.id   AF-A0A643BU30-F1
#
_cell.length_a   1.000
_cell.length_b   1.000
_cell.length_c   1.000
_cell.angle_alpha   90.00
_cell.angle_beta   90.00
_cell.angle_gamma   90.00
#
_symmetry.space_group_name_H-M   'P 1'
#
loop_
_entity.id
_entity.type
_entity.pdbx_description
1 polymer ?
#
loop_
_entity_poly.entity_id
_entity_poly.type
_entity_poly.pdbx_seq_one_letter_code
_entity_poly.pdbx_strand_id
1 'polypeptide(L)'
;VIDEIYRVLRYVNSTRAPQRAHEVLQELRDISSMAMEYFDEKIVPILKRKLPGSDVSGRLMGSPPGPSAALTTMQLFSKQNPSRQEVTKLQQQVKTNGAGVTVLRREISELRTKVQEQQKQLQDQDQKLLEQTQIIGEQNARLAELERKLREVMESAVGDSSGSGQNEESPRKRKKAAEAIDSLRKSKRLRNRK
;
A
#
# COMPACT_ATOMS: atom_id res chain seq x y z
N VAL A 1 11.95 -1.18 9.03
CA VAL A 1 12.46 0.17 9.38
C VAL A 1 13.98 0.21 9.39
N ILE A 2 14.66 -0.51 10.30
CA ILE A 2 16.12 -0.46 10.41
C ILE A 2 16.82 -0.85 9.11
N ASP A 3 16.41 -1.97 8.49
CA ASP A 3 16.98 -2.42 7.20
C ASP A 3 16.82 -1.35 6.10
N GLU A 4 15.73 -0.60 6.15
CA GLU A 4 15.39 0.43 5.16
C GLU A 4 16.21 1.69 5.35
N ILE A 5 16.43 2.11 6.60
CA ILE A 5 17.38 3.18 6.94
C ILE A 5 18.79 2.79 6.46
N TYR A 6 19.21 1.53 6.67
CA TYR A 6 20.51 1.06 6.20
C TYR A 6 20.60 1.01 4.68
N ARG A 7 19.51 0.69 3.97
CA ARG A 7 19.45 0.76 2.51
C ARG A 7 19.66 2.20 2.02
N VAL A 8 18.94 3.17 2.60
CA VAL A 8 19.08 4.59 2.28
C VAL A 8 20.50 5.09 2.57
N LEU A 9 21.04 4.75 3.74
CA LEU A 9 22.40 5.13 4.13
C LEU A 9 23.45 4.56 3.17
N ARG A 10 23.32 3.29 2.80
CA ARG A 10 24.21 2.64 1.83
C ARG A 10 24.10 3.31 0.45
N TYR A 11 22.90 3.65 0.02
CA TYR A 11 22.67 4.34 -1.25
C TYR A 11 23.35 5.72 -1.28
N VAL A 12 23.19 6.53 -0.24
CA VAL A 12 23.83 7.85 -0.14
C VAL A 12 25.36 7.72 -0.11
N ASN A 13 25.88 6.75 0.64
CA ASN A 13 27.33 6.59 0.82
C ASN A 13 28.04 5.97 -0.39
N SER A 14 27.34 5.15 -1.19
CA SER A 14 27.94 4.42 -2.32
C SER A 14 27.75 5.14 -3.66
N THR A 15 26.89 6.16 -3.73
CA THR A 15 26.55 6.84 -4.99
C THR A 15 27.33 8.15 -5.11
N ARG A 16 28.14 8.26 -6.18
CA ARG A 16 29.00 9.43 -6.41
C ARG A 16 28.24 10.72 -6.78
N ALA A 17 26.98 10.58 -7.22
CA ALA A 17 26.03 11.66 -7.47
C ALA A 17 24.61 11.15 -7.15
N PRO A 18 24.20 11.14 -5.87
CA PRO A 18 22.89 10.65 -5.47
C PRO A 18 21.78 11.53 -6.07
N GLN A 19 20.60 10.93 -6.30
CA GLN A 19 19.41 11.65 -6.79
C GLN A 19 19.05 12.82 -5.87
N ARG A 20 18.16 13.71 -6.34
CA ARG A 20 17.87 15.00 -5.68
C ARG A 20 17.58 14.81 -4.19
N ALA A 21 18.26 15.58 -3.34
CA ALA A 21 18.21 15.43 -1.88
C ALA A 21 16.79 15.40 -1.28
N HIS A 22 15.82 16.04 -1.93
CA HIS A 22 14.42 16.02 -1.48
C HIS A 22 13.77 14.64 -1.54
N GLU A 23 14.16 13.78 -2.48
CA GLU A 23 13.63 12.42 -2.60
C GLU A 23 14.11 11.56 -1.44
N VAL A 24 15.40 11.65 -1.09
CA VAL A 24 15.97 10.96 0.08
C VAL A 24 15.33 11.45 1.38
N LEU A 25 15.13 12.76 1.53
CA LEU A 25 14.46 13.31 2.70
C LEU A 25 12.98 12.91 2.77
N GLN A 26 12.32 12.74 1.64
CA GLN A 26 10.96 12.22 1.59
C GLN A 26 10.91 10.76 2.02
N GLU A 27 11.79 9.92 1.49
CA GLU A 27 11.89 8.51 1.87
C GLU A 27 12.19 8.34 3.37
N LEU A 28 13.06 9.18 3.94
CA LEU A 28 13.31 9.19 5.39
C LEU A 28 12.09 9.62 6.20
N ARG A 29 11.30 10.58 5.72
CA ARG A 29 10.03 10.97 6.37
C ARG A 29 9.00 9.85 6.32
N ASP A 30 8.88 9.17 5.20
CA ASP A 30 7.93 8.06 5.02
C ASP A 30 8.30 6.88 5.92
N ILE A 31 9.59 6.51 5.97
CA ILE A 31 10.10 5.47 6.87
C ILE A 31 9.87 5.86 8.33
N SER A 32 10.13 7.12 8.70
CA SER A 32 9.90 7.62 10.07
C SER A 32 8.42 7.58 10.43
N SER A 33 7.53 7.93 9.50
CA SER A 33 6.07 7.90 9.70
C SER A 33 5.58 6.47 9.93
N MET A 34 6.04 5.53 9.11
CA MET A 34 5.76 4.10 9.30
C MET A 34 6.30 3.57 10.64
N ALA A 35 7.48 4.05 11.07
CA ALA A 35 8.07 3.67 12.35
C ALA A 35 7.27 4.21 13.55
N MET A 36 6.77 5.45 13.47
CA MET A 36 5.91 6.05 14.49
C MET A 36 4.58 5.30 14.60
N GLU A 37 3.92 5.01 13.48
CA GLU A 37 2.68 4.23 13.45
C GLU A 37 2.90 2.83 14.07
N TYR A 38 3.96 2.13 13.67
CA TYR A 38 4.30 0.83 14.25
C TYR A 38 4.61 0.92 15.75
N PHE A 39 5.31 1.97 16.19
CA PHE A 39 5.61 2.19 17.59
C PHE A 39 4.33 2.36 18.42
N ASP A 40 3.41 3.22 17.98
CA ASP A 40 2.16 3.50 18.68
C ASP A 40 1.20 2.31 18.67
N GLU A 41 1.10 1.60 17.55
CA GLU A 41 0.16 0.48 17.41
C GLU A 41 0.65 -0.83 18.03
N LYS A 42 1.96 -1.10 17.97
CA LYS A 42 2.51 -2.42 18.32
C LYS A 42 3.38 -2.37 19.56
N ILE A 43 4.23 -1.35 19.70
CA ILE A 43 5.23 -1.30 20.79
C ILE A 43 4.61 -0.72 22.07
N VAL A 44 3.92 0.42 21.99
CA VAL A 44 3.30 1.11 23.13
C VAL A 44 2.34 0.20 23.92
N PRO A 45 1.44 -0.58 23.29
CA PRO A 45 0.53 -1.47 24.03
C PRO A 45 1.26 -2.57 24.79
N ILE A 46 2.34 -3.10 24.23
CA ILE A 46 3.15 -4.15 24.86
C ILE A 46 3.88 -3.58 26.08
N LEU A 47 4.46 -2.38 25.95
CA LEU A 47 5.14 -1.69 27.05
C LEU A 47 4.18 -1.37 28.20
N LYS A 48 3.00 -0.81 27.89
CA LYS A 48 1.95 -0.52 28.90
C LYS A 48 1.48 -1.78 29.63
N ARG A 49 1.39 -2.91 28.92
CA ARG A 49 1.01 -4.20 29.54
C ARG A 49 2.11 -4.79 30.43
N LYS A 50 3.39 -4.54 30.12
CA LYS A 50 4.53 -5.03 30.90
C LYS A 50 4.88 -4.14 32.10
N LEU A 51 4.38 -2.91 32.14
CA LEU A 51 4.51 -1.97 33.26
C LEU A 51 3.13 -1.67 33.86
N PRO A 52 2.50 -2.61 34.60
CA PRO A 52 1.25 -2.31 35.30
C PRO A 52 1.51 -1.24 36.38
N GLY A 53 1.04 0.00 36.15
CA GLY A 53 1.09 1.09 37.14
C GLY A 53 1.50 2.47 36.62
N SER A 54 1.89 2.63 35.35
CA SER A 54 2.34 3.92 34.81
C SER A 54 1.19 4.79 34.25
N ASP A 55 0.13 5.00 35.03
CA ASP A 55 -0.78 6.14 34.83
C ASP A 55 -0.16 7.41 35.46
N VAL A 56 1.01 7.82 34.94
CA VAL A 56 1.69 9.06 35.35
C VAL A 56 2.04 9.90 34.14
N SER A 57 1.01 10.42 33.46
CA SER A 57 1.21 11.57 32.58
C SER A 57 0.00 12.50 32.71
N GLY A 58 0.20 13.60 33.44
CA GLY A 58 -0.76 14.71 33.50
C GLY A 58 -0.70 15.62 34.73
N ARG A 59 -0.04 15.25 35.84
CA ARG A 59 0.01 16.11 37.04
C ARG A 59 1.40 16.68 37.29
N LEU A 60 1.79 17.65 36.45
CA LEU A 60 2.85 18.61 36.79
C LEU A 60 2.21 20.00 36.85
N MET A 61 1.74 20.40 38.04
CA MET A 61 1.63 21.80 38.49
C MET A 61 1.03 21.86 39.91
N GLY A 62 1.82 22.33 40.89
CA GLY A 62 1.35 23.01 42.11
C GLY A 62 1.28 22.24 43.44
N SER A 63 2.27 22.44 44.33
CA SER A 63 2.20 22.26 45.80
C SER A 63 1.39 23.42 46.46
N PRO A 64 1.16 23.51 47.82
CA PRO A 64 1.50 22.64 48.98
C PRO A 64 0.28 22.31 49.92
N PRO A 65 0.46 21.62 51.08
CA PRO A 65 -0.63 21.08 51.91
C PRO A 65 -1.09 22.06 53.00
N GLY A 66 -2.41 22.13 53.25
CA GLY A 66 -3.01 22.83 54.38
C GLY A 66 -3.67 21.85 55.36
N PRO A 67 -3.38 21.91 56.68
CA PRO A 67 -4.07 21.12 57.68
C PRO A 67 -5.30 21.86 58.21
N SER A 68 -6.28 21.11 58.71
CA SER A 68 -7.47 21.52 59.49
C SER A 68 -8.79 21.64 58.73
N ALA A 69 -9.57 20.56 58.81
CA ALA A 69 -11.00 20.64 59.12
C ALA A 69 -11.38 19.36 59.88
N ALA A 70 -11.03 19.32 61.16
CA ALA A 70 -11.66 18.40 62.09
C ALA A 70 -13.07 18.93 62.38
N LEU A 71 -14.09 18.37 61.73
CA LEU A 71 -15.45 18.25 62.29
C LEU A 71 -16.30 17.32 61.44
N THR A 72 -16.51 16.09 61.92
CA THR A 72 -17.83 15.40 62.03
C THR A 72 -17.55 13.98 62.53
N THR A 73 -17.45 13.88 63.86
CA THR A 73 -17.73 12.64 64.59
C THR A 73 -19.23 12.40 64.51
N MET A 74 -19.61 11.15 64.24
CA MET A 74 -20.97 10.58 64.20
C MET A 74 -21.57 10.39 62.80
N GLN A 75 -21.14 9.34 62.09
CA GLN A 75 -22.09 8.49 61.38
C GLN A 75 -21.57 7.07 61.24
N LEU A 76 -22.00 6.27 62.22
CA LEU A 76 -22.46 4.88 62.15
C LEU A 76 -21.80 3.98 61.09
N PHE A 77 -21.26 2.87 61.60
CA PHE A 77 -21.03 1.60 60.91
C PHE A 77 -22.16 1.25 59.92
N SER A 78 -22.11 1.79 58.71
CA SER A 78 -22.97 1.35 57.62
C SER A 78 -22.24 0.20 56.95
N LYS A 79 -22.69 -1.02 57.28
CA LYS A 79 -22.40 -2.28 56.59
C LYS A 79 -21.97 -1.99 55.14
N GLN A 80 -20.68 -2.21 54.89
CA GLN A 80 -20.07 -2.10 53.58
C GLN A 80 -20.81 -3.05 52.63
N ASN A 81 -21.71 -2.52 51.80
CA ASN A 81 -22.37 -3.26 50.74
C ASN A 81 -21.38 -3.36 49.56
N PRO A 82 -20.70 -4.49 49.33
CA PRO A 82 -19.74 -4.64 48.23
C PRO A 82 -20.36 -4.30 46.86
N SER A 83 -21.65 -4.58 46.72
CA SER A 83 -22.47 -4.26 45.54
C SER A 83 -22.47 -2.77 45.17
N ARG A 84 -22.40 -1.84 46.13
CA ARG A 84 -22.40 -0.39 45.81
C ARG A 84 -21.07 0.06 45.21
N GLN A 85 -19.95 -0.50 45.66
CA GLN A 85 -18.63 -0.24 45.07
C GLN A 85 -18.50 -0.87 43.68
N GLU A 86 -19.03 -2.08 43.50
CA GLU A 86 -19.08 -2.75 42.19
C GLU A 86 -19.89 -1.95 41.17
N VAL A 87 -21.06 -1.43 41.56
CA VAL A 87 -21.88 -0.55 40.70
C VAL A 87 -21.12 0.69 40.28
N THR A 88 -20.36 1.35 41.18
CA THR A 88 -19.55 2.52 40.80
C THR A 88 -18.41 2.17 39.83
N LYS A 89 -17.75 1.01 40.01
CA LYS A 89 -16.71 0.53 39.09
C LYS A 89 -17.28 0.21 37.71
N LEU A 90 -18.42 -0.49 37.67
CA LEU A 90 -19.14 -0.78 36.42
C LEU A 90 -19.58 0.50 35.72
N GLN A 91 -20.06 1.50 36.47
CA GLN A 91 -20.48 2.77 35.89
C GLN A 91 -19.30 3.57 35.30
N GLN A 92 -18.12 3.51 35.93
CA GLN A 92 -16.91 4.11 35.36
C GLN A 92 -16.42 3.33 34.14
N GLN A 93 -16.47 2.00 34.18
CA GLN A 93 -16.09 1.14 33.06
C GLN A 93 -17.02 1.33 31.84
N VAL A 94 -18.33 1.51 32.06
CA VAL A 94 -19.29 1.83 30.99
C VAL A 94 -18.97 3.19 30.36
N LYS A 95 -18.55 4.19 31.15
CA LYS A 95 -18.12 5.49 30.63
C LYS A 95 -16.84 5.39 29.79
N THR A 96 -15.83 4.66 30.26
CA THR A 96 -14.60 4.45 29.48
C THR A 96 -14.85 3.65 28.22
N ASN A 97 -15.69 2.60 28.30
CA ASN A 97 -16.07 1.80 27.14
C ASN A 97 -16.89 2.62 26.14
N GLY A 98 -17.77 3.51 26.61
CA GLY A 98 -18.52 4.43 25.76
C GLY A 98 -17.60 5.36 24.95
N ALA A 99 -16.54 5.89 25.57
CA ALA A 99 -15.52 6.66 24.87
C ALA A 99 -14.72 5.80 23.87
N GLY A 100 -14.41 4.55 24.20
CA GLY A 100 -13.80 3.62 23.26
C GLY A 100 -14.67 3.33 22.03
N VAL A 101 -15.98 3.16 22.23
CA VAL A 101 -16.94 2.91 21.15
C VAL A 101 -17.05 4.10 20.20
N THR A 102 -16.94 5.34 20.68
CA THR A 102 -16.97 6.52 19.79
C THR A 102 -15.71 6.65 18.95
N VAL A 103 -14.54 6.31 19.49
CA VAL A 103 -13.28 6.24 18.74
C VAL A 103 -13.37 5.18 17.65
N LEU A 104 -13.77 3.96 18.00
CA LEU A 104 -13.94 2.86 17.03
C LEU A 104 -14.94 3.21 15.92
N ARG A 105 -16.01 3.95 16.23
CA ARG A 105 -16.96 4.44 15.21
C ARG A 105 -16.32 5.43 14.23
N ARG A 106 -15.38 6.27 14.67
CA ARG A 106 -14.63 7.18 13.80
C ARG A 106 -13.67 6.40 12.92
N GLU A 107 -12.88 5.50 13.49
CA GLU A 107 -11.96 4.64 12.73
C GLU A 107 -12.69 3.82 11.66
N ILE A 108 -13.86 3.24 11.98
CA ILE A 108 -14.69 2.52 10.99
C ILE A 108 -15.13 3.45 9.84
N SER A 109 -15.46 4.69 10.14
CA SER A 109 -15.86 5.68 9.13
C SER A 109 -14.68 6.05 8.23
N GLU A 110 -13.50 6.28 8.83
CA GLU A 110 -12.27 6.55 8.09
C GLU A 110 -11.85 5.37 7.21
N LEU A 111 -11.88 4.15 7.73
CA LEU A 111 -11.61 2.94 6.94
C LEU A 111 -12.58 2.78 5.78
N ARG A 112 -13.88 3.08 5.97
CA ARG A 112 -14.84 3.10 4.86
C ARG A 112 -14.47 4.10 3.78
N THR A 113 -14.04 5.31 4.14
CA THR A 113 -13.61 6.31 3.14
C THR A 113 -12.37 5.86 2.39
N LYS A 114 -11.37 5.28 3.08
CA LYS A 114 -10.16 4.73 2.45
C LYS A 114 -10.49 3.60 1.48
N VAL A 115 -11.39 2.69 1.85
CA VAL A 115 -11.85 1.60 0.96
C VAL A 115 -12.52 2.15 -0.29
N GLN A 116 -13.38 3.17 -0.17
CA GLN A 116 -14.02 3.80 -1.34
C GLN A 116 -13.00 4.49 -2.26
N GLU A 117 -12.01 5.17 -1.70
CA GLU A 117 -10.95 5.80 -2.48
C GLU A 117 -10.11 4.76 -3.25
N GLN A 118 -9.71 3.66 -2.58
CA GLN A 118 -9.00 2.57 -3.23
C GLN A 118 -9.84 1.92 -4.35
N GLN A 119 -11.15 1.74 -4.12
CA GLN A 119 -12.06 1.23 -5.15
C GLN A 119 -12.07 2.13 -6.39
N LYS A 120 -12.10 3.46 -6.20
CA LYS A 120 -12.05 4.43 -7.30
C LYS A 120 -10.71 4.37 -8.04
N GLN A 121 -9.59 4.31 -7.31
CA GLN A 121 -8.28 4.20 -7.93
C GLN A 121 -8.13 2.94 -8.79
N LEU A 122 -8.70 1.81 -8.34
CA LEU A 122 -8.73 0.58 -9.13
C LEU A 122 -9.54 0.77 -10.43
N GLN A 123 -10.70 1.42 -10.37
CA GLN A 123 -11.50 1.72 -11.57
C GLN A 123 -10.74 2.62 -12.56
N ASP A 124 -10.05 3.65 -12.06
CA ASP A 124 -9.24 4.53 -12.90
C ASP A 124 -8.06 3.79 -13.56
N GLN A 125 -7.44 2.83 -12.85
CA GLN A 125 -6.40 1.97 -13.41
C GLN A 125 -6.94 1.02 -14.48
N ASP A 126 -8.10 0.40 -14.25
CA ASP A 126 -8.75 -0.47 -15.24
C ASP A 126 -9.11 0.31 -16.52
N GLN A 127 -9.60 1.55 -16.37
CA GLN A 127 -9.88 2.44 -17.51
C GLN A 127 -8.61 2.72 -18.32
N LYS A 128 -7.48 3.04 -17.66
CA LYS A 128 -6.19 3.23 -18.34
C LYS A 128 -5.70 1.97 -19.05
N LEU A 129 -5.92 0.79 -18.47
CA LEU A 129 -5.57 -0.48 -19.12
C LEU A 129 -6.40 -0.73 -20.38
N LEU A 130 -7.70 -0.40 -20.36
CA LEU A 130 -8.56 -0.49 -21.54
C LEU A 130 -8.08 0.45 -22.65
N GLU A 131 -7.75 1.70 -22.32
CA GLU A 131 -7.21 2.68 -23.27
C GLU A 131 -5.89 2.21 -23.89
N GLN A 132 -4.96 1.71 -23.09
CA GLN A 132 -3.71 1.15 -23.61
C GLN A 132 -3.96 -0.06 -24.52
N THR A 133 -4.91 -0.92 -24.17
CA THR A 133 -5.28 -2.07 -25.01
C THR A 133 -5.82 -1.61 -26.36
N GLN A 134 -6.64 -0.56 -26.37
CA GLN A 134 -7.13 0.05 -27.60
C GLN A 134 -5.99 0.62 -28.45
N ILE A 135 -5.09 1.41 -27.86
CA ILE A 135 -3.94 2.00 -28.56
C ILE A 135 -3.07 0.90 -29.20
N ILE A 136 -2.80 -0.19 -28.47
CA ILE A 136 -2.05 -1.33 -29.01
C ILE A 136 -2.80 -1.95 -30.19
N GLY A 137 -4.13 -2.08 -30.09
CA GLY A 137 -4.98 -2.55 -31.20
C GLY A 137 -4.84 -1.69 -32.45
N GLU A 138 -4.90 -0.36 -32.29
CA GLU A 138 -4.74 0.61 -33.38
C GLU A 138 -3.34 0.56 -34.00
N GLN A 139 -2.29 0.46 -33.17
CA GLN A 139 -0.92 0.33 -33.63
C GLN A 139 -0.72 -0.95 -34.44
N ASN A 140 -1.27 -2.08 -33.98
CA ASN A 140 -1.23 -3.34 -34.73
C ASN A 140 -1.94 -3.25 -36.08
N ALA A 141 -3.08 -2.55 -36.16
CA ALA A 141 -3.79 -2.33 -37.42
C ALA A 141 -2.95 -1.49 -38.40
N ARG A 142 -2.31 -0.41 -37.91
CA ARG A 142 -1.41 0.42 -38.72
C ARG A 142 -0.19 -0.36 -39.20
N LEU A 143 0.40 -1.20 -38.34
CA LEU A 143 1.51 -2.08 -38.72
C LEU A 143 1.09 -3.04 -39.84
N ALA A 144 -0.08 -3.68 -39.72
CA ALA A 144 -0.60 -4.57 -40.75
C ALA A 144 -0.84 -3.84 -42.09
N GLU A 145 -1.33 -2.59 -42.05
CA GLU A 145 -1.50 -1.77 -43.25
C GLU A 145 -0.16 -1.43 -43.91
N LEU A 146 0.86 -1.05 -43.13
CA LEU A 146 2.20 -0.79 -43.64
C LEU A 146 2.84 -2.04 -44.24
N GLU A 147 2.68 -3.20 -43.58
CA GLU A 147 3.13 -4.48 -44.14
C GLU A 147 2.44 -4.81 -45.46
N ARG A 148 1.15 -4.50 -45.61
CA ARG A 148 0.43 -4.68 -46.87
C ARG A 148 0.96 -3.75 -47.96
N LYS A 149 1.13 -2.45 -47.66
CA LYS A 149 1.71 -1.47 -48.61
C LYS A 149 3.10 -1.89 -49.06
N LEU A 150 3.92 -2.41 -48.16
CA LEU A 150 5.25 -2.91 -48.50
C LEU A 150 5.17 -4.10 -49.49
N ARG A 151 4.23 -5.03 -49.29
CA ARG A 151 4.01 -6.14 -50.23
C ARG A 151 3.57 -5.64 -51.61
N GLU A 152 2.64 -4.70 -51.65
CA GLU A 152 2.16 -4.10 -52.91
C GLU A 152 3.29 -3.38 -53.66
N VAL A 153 4.16 -2.63 -52.97
CA VAL A 153 5.33 -1.98 -53.58
C VAL A 153 6.37 -2.99 -54.07
N MET A 154 6.58 -4.08 -53.34
CA MET A 154 7.48 -5.15 -53.80
C MET A 154 6.91 -5.86 -55.04
N GLU A 155 5.60 -6.10 -55.09
CA GLU A 155 4.92 -6.72 -56.23
C GLU A 155 4.97 -5.82 -57.47
N SER A 156 4.73 -4.51 -57.33
CA SER A 156 4.84 -3.57 -58.45
C SER A 156 6.27 -3.43 -58.98
N ALA A 157 7.27 -3.40 -58.09
CA ALA A 157 8.68 -3.38 -58.50
C ALA A 157 9.12 -4.66 -59.23
N VAL A 158 8.56 -5.82 -58.86
CA VAL A 158 8.84 -7.10 -59.54
C VAL A 158 8.07 -7.20 -60.86
N GLY A 159 6.83 -6.72 -60.92
CA GLY A 159 5.99 -6.71 -62.14
C GLY A 159 6.58 -5.88 -63.30
N ASP A 160 7.28 -4.78 -62.99
CA ASP A 160 7.98 -3.97 -64.00
C ASP A 160 9.34 -4.57 -64.44
N SER A 161 9.84 -5.59 -63.73
CA SER A 161 11.14 -6.24 -64.01
C SER A 161 11.05 -7.58 -64.73
N SER A 162 9.84 -8.11 -64.98
CA SER A 162 9.58 -9.32 -65.76
C SER A 162 9.70 -9.10 -67.28
N GLY A 163 10.86 -8.56 -67.68
CA GLY A 163 11.29 -8.37 -69.05
C GLY A 163 12.76 -8.75 -69.29
N SER A 164 13.39 -9.60 -68.48
CA SER A 164 14.65 -10.28 -68.85
C SER A 164 15.15 -11.25 -67.80
N GLY A 165 15.47 -12.49 -68.21
CA GLY A 165 16.58 -13.27 -67.63
C GLY A 165 16.19 -14.47 -66.77
N GLN A 166 16.52 -15.66 -67.29
CA GLN A 166 16.39 -16.97 -66.65
C GLN A 166 17.54 -17.26 -65.64
N ASN A 167 17.27 -18.25 -64.77
CA ASN A 167 18.17 -19.26 -64.19
C ASN A 167 18.86 -19.09 -62.82
N GLU A 168 18.96 -20.27 -62.16
CA GLU A 168 19.79 -20.74 -61.03
C GLU A 168 19.24 -20.76 -59.57
N GLU A 169 18.74 -21.96 -59.20
CA GLU A 169 19.24 -22.87 -58.15
C GLU A 169 19.34 -22.44 -56.63
N SER A 170 18.33 -22.89 -55.86
CA SER A 170 18.39 -23.66 -54.57
C SER A 170 18.79 -23.02 -53.21
N PRO A 171 18.54 -23.70 -52.05
CA PRO A 171 17.76 -23.13 -50.94
C PRO A 171 18.51 -23.12 -49.59
N ARG A 172 18.16 -22.27 -48.60
CA ARG A 172 18.37 -22.58 -47.15
C ARG A 172 17.81 -21.55 -46.17
N LYS A 173 17.14 -22.09 -45.14
CA LYS A 173 17.04 -21.64 -43.73
C LYS A 173 16.21 -20.38 -43.40
N ARG A 174 14.91 -20.57 -43.17
CA ARG A 174 14.15 -19.86 -42.11
C ARG A 174 13.04 -20.75 -41.52
N LYS A 175 13.41 -21.74 -40.70
CA LYS A 175 12.50 -22.41 -39.75
C LYS A 175 13.13 -22.34 -38.36
N LYS A 176 12.88 -21.25 -37.63
CA LYS A 176 13.11 -21.20 -36.17
C LYS A 176 12.39 -20.08 -35.39
N ALA A 177 11.38 -19.43 -35.97
CA ALA A 177 10.61 -18.37 -35.29
C ALA A 177 9.19 -18.77 -34.90
N ALA A 178 8.59 -19.77 -35.54
CA ALA A 178 7.19 -20.16 -35.30
C ALA A 178 6.99 -20.97 -34.00
N GLU A 179 8.03 -21.64 -33.50
CA GLU A 179 7.91 -22.56 -32.35
C GLU A 179 7.91 -21.84 -30.99
N ALA A 180 8.51 -20.64 -30.92
CA ALA A 180 8.56 -19.84 -29.70
C ALA A 180 7.19 -19.22 -29.34
N ILE A 181 6.38 -18.89 -30.34
CA ILE A 181 5.08 -18.22 -30.15
C ILE A 181 4.04 -19.22 -29.59
N ASP A 182 4.13 -20.49 -29.99
CA ASP A 182 3.18 -21.52 -29.54
C ASP A 182 3.46 -21.99 -28.10
N SER A 183 4.72 -21.94 -27.66
CA SER A 183 5.11 -22.25 -26.26
C SER A 183 4.63 -21.17 -25.25
N LEU A 184 4.50 -19.91 -25.66
CA LEU A 184 4.03 -18.84 -24.79
C LEU A 184 2.49 -18.85 -24.60
N ARG A 185 1.72 -19.35 -25.58
CA ARG A 185 0.26 -19.45 -25.45
C ARG A 185 -0.20 -20.59 -24.53
N LYS A 186 0.57 -21.67 -24.42
CA LYS A 186 0.21 -22.83 -23.57
C LYS A 186 0.44 -22.56 -22.09
N SER A 187 1.44 -21.75 -21.72
CA SER A 187 1.76 -21.43 -20.33
C SER A 187 0.75 -20.49 -19.65
N LYS A 188 0.03 -19.66 -20.40
CA LYS A 188 -1.00 -18.75 -19.85
C LYS A 188 -2.34 -19.45 -19.55
N ARG A 189 -2.64 -20.57 -20.21
CA ARG A 189 -3.88 -21.35 -20.01
C ARG A 189 -3.89 -22.22 -18.75
N LEU A 190 -2.73 -22.55 -18.19
CA LEU A 190 -2.62 -23.40 -17.00
C LEU A 190 -2.77 -22.65 -15.66
N ARG A 191 -2.78 -21.32 -15.67
CA ARG A 191 -2.83 -20.52 -14.43
C ARG A 191 -4.24 -20.09 -14.01
N ASN A 192 -5.25 -20.26 -14.88
CA ASN A 192 -6.66 -19.91 -14.60
C ASN A 192 -7.50 -21.13 -14.15
N ARG A 193 -6.86 -22.21 -13.72
CA ARG A 193 -7.52 -23.40 -13.16
C ARG A 193 -6.87 -23.77 -11.83
N LYS A 194 -7.11 -22.93 -10.82
CA LYS A 194 -7.03 -23.28 -9.40
C LYS A 194 -7.86 -22.29 -8.61
#